data_AF-A0A0M6YKM5-F1
#
_entry.id   AF-A0A0M6YKM5-F1
#
_cell.length_a   1.000
_cell.length_b   1.000
_cell.length_c   1.000
_cell.angle_alpha   90.00
_cell.angle_beta   90.00
_cell.angle_gamma   90.00
#
_symmetry.space_group_name_H-M   'P 1'
#
loop_
_entity.id
_entity.type
_entity.pdbx_description
1 polymer ?
#
loop_
_entity_poly.entity_id
_entity_poly.type
_entity_poly.pdbx_seq_one_letter_code
_entity_poly.pdbx_strand_id
1 'polypeptide(L)'
;MPRDAIPLMIEDVSLFARGLRSQLTDEASSSHQTMLNTVARAAGYRNFQHLKAAHGWSEDVAEAPPDLARVRKAAARFDAQGRFTGWPVKRSLRLLCLWPIWARLDPGGVRNEQAISSEIHELCTFRDAAGIRREMVGEGMLTRTRDGSEYRRVNRKPDATQRALIRMVVP
;
A
#
# COMPACT_ATOMS: atom_id res chain seq x y z
N MET A 1 19.87 -0.70 -13.57
CA MET A 1 18.40 -0.51 -13.54
C MET A 1 18.04 0.08 -14.89
N PRO A 2 17.20 -0.57 -15.71
CA PRO A 2 16.78 0.06 -16.95
C PRO A 2 15.99 1.31 -16.57
N ARG A 3 16.41 2.49 -17.04
CA ARG A 3 15.56 3.67 -16.98
C ARG A 3 14.48 3.42 -18.02
N ASP A 4 13.27 3.18 -17.56
CA ASP A 4 12.15 3.08 -18.48
C ASP A 4 12.06 4.43 -19.21
N ALA A 5 12.18 4.42 -20.54
CA ALA A 5 12.14 5.61 -21.36
C ALA A 5 10.69 5.91 -21.76
N ILE A 6 10.14 7.04 -21.33
CA ILE A 6 8.83 7.51 -21.78
C ILE A 6 9.06 8.31 -23.07
N PRO A 7 8.64 7.82 -24.24
CA PRO A 7 8.69 8.62 -25.45
C PRO A 7 7.73 9.80 -25.31
N LEU A 8 8.15 10.99 -25.71
CA LEU A 8 7.31 12.18 -25.76
C LEU A 8 7.24 12.66 -27.20
N MET A 9 6.09 12.44 -27.85
CA MET A 9 5.85 12.93 -29.20
C MET A 9 5.34 14.37 -29.14
N ILE A 10 5.96 15.25 -29.93
CA ILE A 10 5.62 16.66 -30.01
C ILE A 10 5.21 16.95 -31.44
N GLU A 11 3.92 17.21 -31.65
CA GLU A 11 3.37 17.51 -32.99
C GLU A 11 3.83 18.88 -33.52
N ASP A 12 3.93 19.87 -32.63
CA ASP A 12 4.44 21.21 -32.95
C ASP A 12 5.52 21.64 -31.94
N VAL A 13 6.77 21.60 -32.38
CA VAL A 13 7.95 21.97 -31.57
C VAL A 13 7.93 23.44 -31.19
N SER A 14 7.41 24.32 -32.06
CA SER A 14 7.35 25.76 -31.81
C SER A 14 6.34 26.10 -30.73
N LEU A 15 5.18 25.45 -30.74
CA LEU A 15 4.14 25.60 -29.72
C LEU A 15 4.61 25.03 -28.38
N PHE A 16 5.21 23.84 -28.38
CA PHE A 16 5.81 23.23 -27.20
C PHE A 16 6.87 24.14 -26.56
N ALA A 17 7.83 24.65 -27.33
CA ALA A 17 8.90 25.49 -26.80
C ALA A 17 8.38 26.80 -26.18
N ARG A 18 7.33 27.41 -26.76
CA ARG A 18 6.67 28.58 -26.18
C ARG A 18 5.97 28.24 -24.86
N GLY A 19 5.20 27.14 -24.84
CA GLY A 19 4.52 26.67 -23.64
C GLY A 19 5.50 26.33 -22.51
N LEU A 20 6.61 25.66 -22.84
CA LEU A 20 7.68 25.35 -21.89
C LEU A 20 8.31 26.63 -21.34
N ARG A 21 8.73 27.56 -22.20
CA ARG A 21 9.34 28.83 -21.79
C ARG A 21 8.43 29.65 -20.88
N SER A 22 7.13 29.67 -21.15
CA SER A 22 6.17 30.42 -20.32
C SER A 22 6.02 29.86 -18.89
N GLN A 23 6.36 28.59 -18.68
CA GLN A 23 6.20 27.90 -17.39
C GLN A 23 7.54 27.58 -16.72
N LEU A 24 8.66 27.85 -17.39
CA LEU A 24 10.01 27.61 -16.88
C LEU A 24 10.46 28.80 -16.04
N THR A 25 10.03 28.82 -14.78
CA THR A 25 10.48 29.76 -13.76
C THR A 25 11.70 29.21 -13.00
N ASP A 26 12.38 30.05 -12.23
CA ASP A 26 13.47 29.62 -11.35
C ASP A 26 12.99 28.55 -10.34
N GLU A 27 11.75 28.66 -9.85
CA GLU A 27 11.10 27.65 -9.02
C GLU A 27 10.87 26.34 -9.77
N ALA A 28 10.49 26.37 -11.05
CA ALA A 28 10.28 25.18 -11.86
C ALA A 28 11.59 24.39 -12.10
N SER A 29 12.72 25.08 -12.06
CA SER A 29 14.06 24.53 -12.25
C SER A 29 14.68 23.98 -10.96
N SER A 30 14.06 24.24 -9.80
CA SER A 30 14.57 23.86 -8.47
C SER A 30 14.41 22.38 -8.12
N SER A 31 13.43 21.69 -8.73
CA SER A 31 13.12 20.27 -8.45
C SER A 31 12.85 19.49 -9.72
N HIS A 32 13.42 18.28 -9.80
CA HIS A 32 13.22 17.37 -10.91
C HIS A 32 11.73 17.05 -11.16
N GLN A 33 10.94 16.88 -10.10
CA GLN A 33 9.51 16.60 -10.23
C GLN A 33 8.75 17.79 -10.83
N THR A 34 9.13 19.00 -10.44
CA THR A 34 8.53 20.23 -10.97
C THR A 34 8.89 20.39 -12.45
N MET A 35 10.14 20.12 -12.82
CA MET A 35 10.59 20.09 -14.21
C MET A 35 9.77 19.10 -15.05
N LEU A 36 9.61 17.86 -14.58
CA LEU A 36 8.82 16.83 -15.27
C LEU A 36 7.35 17.25 -15.48
N ASN A 37 6.75 17.88 -14.47
CA ASN A 37 5.39 18.41 -14.59
C ASN A 37 5.30 19.59 -15.59
N THR A 38 6.32 20.43 -15.67
CA THR A 38 6.38 21.54 -16.63
C THR A 38 6.55 21.02 -18.07
N VAL A 39 7.42 20.04 -18.29
CA VAL A 39 7.58 19.38 -19.60
C VAL A 39 6.27 18.70 -20.03
N ALA A 40 5.62 17.96 -19.13
CA ALA A 40 4.34 17.29 -19.43
C ALA A 40 3.24 18.30 -19.81
N ARG A 41 3.15 19.44 -19.11
CA ARG A 41 2.19 20.52 -19.42
C ARG A 41 2.46 21.19 -20.75
N ALA A 42 3.73 21.46 -21.07
CA ALA A 42 4.12 22.02 -22.36
C ALA A 42 3.75 21.10 -23.54
N ALA A 43 3.72 19.78 -23.30
CA ALA A 43 3.28 18.77 -24.27
C ALA A 43 1.76 18.46 -24.21
N GLY A 44 0.95 19.25 -23.49
CA GLY A 44 -0.51 19.12 -23.46
C GLY A 44 -1.08 18.18 -22.40
N TYR A 45 -0.26 17.61 -21.51
CA TYR A 45 -0.71 16.75 -20.40
C TYR A 45 -0.94 17.55 -19.12
N ARG A 46 -1.85 17.10 -18.24
CA ARG A 46 -2.13 17.81 -16.98
C ARG A 46 -0.93 17.84 -16.01
N ASN A 47 -0.16 16.76 -15.98
CA ASN A 47 1.05 16.58 -15.17
C ASN A 47 1.82 15.34 -15.66
N PHE A 48 2.96 15.04 -15.05
CA PHE A 48 3.81 13.90 -15.43
C PHE A 48 3.12 12.53 -15.25
N GLN A 49 2.22 12.39 -14.27
CA GLN A 49 1.46 11.14 -14.10
C GLN A 49 0.41 10.95 -15.20
N HIS A 50 -0.22 12.04 -15.66
CA HIS A 50 -1.11 12.02 -16.82
C HIS A 50 -0.36 11.63 -18.11
N LEU A 51 0.87 12.15 -18.28
CA LEU A 51 1.76 11.75 -19.38
C LEU A 51 2.08 10.25 -19.32
N LYS A 52 2.44 9.72 -18.15
CA LYS A 52 2.67 8.29 -17.95
C LYS A 52 1.43 7.47 -18.29
N ALA A 53 0.30 7.79 -17.70
CA ALA A 53 -0.95 7.07 -17.92
C ALA A 53 -1.36 7.02 -19.40
N ALA A 54 -1.23 8.15 -20.13
CA ALA A 54 -1.53 8.23 -21.55
C ALA A 54 -0.63 7.36 -22.43
N HIS A 55 0.61 7.09 -22.00
CA HIS A 55 1.54 6.20 -22.70
C HIS A 55 1.38 4.73 -22.29
N GLY A 56 0.28 4.37 -21.62
CA GLY A 56 0.03 3.01 -21.15
C GLY A 56 0.85 2.65 -19.91
N TRP A 57 1.52 3.62 -19.29
CA TRP A 57 2.19 3.43 -18.01
C TRP A 57 1.19 3.71 -16.89
N SER A 58 0.34 2.73 -16.63
CA SER A 58 -0.15 2.55 -15.27
C SER A 58 1.05 2.18 -14.38
N GLU A 59 0.96 2.43 -13.08
CA GLU A 59 1.86 1.78 -12.11
C GLU A 59 1.57 0.27 -11.99
N ASP A 60 1.28 -0.42 -13.09
CA ASP A 60 1.45 -1.86 -13.19
C ASP A 60 2.94 -2.14 -13.41
N VAL A 61 3.76 -1.73 -12.44
CA VAL A 61 5.02 -2.44 -12.19
C VAL A 61 4.59 -3.88 -12.01
N ALA A 62 4.91 -4.75 -12.98
CA ALA A 62 4.53 -6.16 -12.97
C ALA A 62 4.75 -6.68 -11.55
N GLU A 63 3.65 -6.98 -10.86
CA GLU A 63 3.71 -7.21 -9.43
C GLU A 63 4.62 -8.39 -9.17
N ALA A 64 5.64 -8.21 -8.32
CA ALA A 64 6.59 -9.27 -8.04
C ALA A 64 5.84 -10.56 -7.62
N PRO A 65 6.25 -11.73 -8.12
CA PRO A 65 5.59 -12.97 -7.77
C PRO A 65 5.65 -13.20 -6.25
N PRO A 66 4.67 -13.89 -5.66
CA PRO A 66 4.61 -14.10 -4.22
C PRO A 66 5.83 -14.91 -3.73
N ASP A 67 6.41 -14.48 -2.61
CA ASP A 67 7.43 -15.27 -1.91
C ASP A 67 6.77 -16.45 -1.17
N LEU A 68 6.64 -17.57 -1.87
CA LEU A 68 5.98 -18.77 -1.33
C LEU A 68 6.70 -19.37 -0.11
N ALA A 69 8.01 -19.14 0.05
CA ALA A 69 8.74 -19.61 1.22
C ALA A 69 8.32 -18.83 2.48
N ARG A 70 8.16 -17.50 2.35
CA ARG A 70 7.61 -16.66 3.43
C ARG A 70 6.15 -16.97 3.71
N VAL A 71 5.34 -17.23 2.68
CA VAL A 71 3.93 -17.62 2.84
C VAL A 71 3.84 -18.89 3.70
N ARG A 72 4.58 -19.96 3.37
CA ARG A 72 4.55 -21.20 4.15
C ARG A 72 4.98 -21.00 5.61
N LYS A 73 6.03 -20.20 5.85
CA LYS A 73 6.49 -19.87 7.21
C LYS A 73 5.43 -19.10 8.02
N ALA A 74 4.71 -18.18 7.37
CA ALA A 74 3.64 -17.42 8.01
C ALA A 74 2.39 -18.29 8.23
N ALA A 75 1.99 -19.10 7.25
CA ALA A 75 0.85 -20.00 7.33
C ALA A 75 0.99 -21.03 8.47
N ALA A 76 2.22 -21.51 8.73
CA ALA A 76 2.51 -22.40 9.87
C ALA A 76 2.25 -21.76 11.27
N ARG A 77 1.93 -20.45 11.32
CA ARG A 77 1.52 -19.76 12.55
C ARG A 77 0.00 -19.67 12.70
N PHE A 78 -0.76 -20.34 11.85
CA PHE A 78 -2.22 -20.41 11.94
C PHE A 78 -2.66 -21.85 12.17
N ASP A 79 -3.76 -22.04 12.90
CA ASP A 79 -4.39 -23.35 13.05
C ASP A 79 -5.25 -23.70 11.82
N ALA A 80 -5.87 -24.88 11.84
CA ALA A 80 -6.73 -25.33 10.76
C ALA A 80 -7.99 -24.45 10.54
N GLN A 81 -8.34 -23.60 11.51
CA GLN A 81 -9.45 -22.64 11.42
C GLN A 81 -8.99 -21.24 10.98
N GLY A 82 -7.69 -21.08 10.68
CA GLY A 82 -7.11 -19.79 10.30
C GLY A 82 -6.92 -18.84 11.48
N ARG A 83 -6.92 -19.34 12.73
CA ARG A 83 -6.64 -18.52 13.92
C ARG A 83 -5.15 -18.46 14.18
N PHE A 84 -4.67 -17.28 14.55
CA PHE A 84 -3.25 -17.05 14.79
C PHE A 84 -2.80 -17.72 16.09
N THR A 85 -1.80 -18.61 16.01
CA THR A 85 -1.42 -19.50 17.12
C THR A 85 -0.26 -19.00 17.97
N GLY A 86 0.43 -17.94 17.55
CA GLY A 86 1.36 -17.26 18.43
C GLY A 86 2.25 -16.24 17.74
N TRP A 87 2.68 -15.25 18.53
CA TRP A 87 3.39 -14.06 18.11
C TRP A 87 4.86 -14.33 17.70
N PRO A 88 5.23 -14.17 16.42
CA PRO A 88 6.61 -14.38 15.99
C PRO A 88 7.56 -13.30 16.52
N VAL A 89 8.73 -13.73 16.99
CA VAL A 89 9.81 -12.82 17.42
C VAL A 89 10.29 -11.95 16.26
N LYS A 90 10.50 -12.58 15.08
CA LYS A 90 10.97 -11.88 13.88
C LYS A 90 9.90 -10.94 13.34
N ARG A 91 10.16 -9.62 13.41
CA ARG A 91 9.23 -8.57 12.97
C ARG A 91 8.69 -8.79 11.56
N SER A 92 9.52 -9.08 10.57
CA SER A 92 9.05 -9.26 9.19
C SER A 92 8.10 -10.44 8.98
N LEU A 93 8.19 -11.48 9.82
CA LEU A 93 7.23 -12.58 9.82
C LEU A 93 5.94 -12.16 10.52
N ARG A 94 6.06 -11.50 11.68
CA ARG A 94 4.93 -10.97 12.42
C ARG A 94 4.07 -10.02 11.59
N LEU A 95 4.68 -9.07 10.89
CA LEU A 95 3.97 -8.14 10.00
C LEU A 95 3.21 -8.87 8.89
N LEU A 96 3.81 -9.93 8.34
CA LEU A 96 3.14 -10.73 7.31
C LEU A 96 1.92 -11.47 7.89
N CYS A 97 2.01 -11.99 9.13
CA CYS A 97 0.88 -12.64 9.81
C CYS A 97 -0.26 -11.68 10.19
N LEU A 98 -0.08 -10.36 10.15
CA LEU A 98 -1.19 -9.42 10.40
C LEU A 98 -2.22 -9.42 9.27
N TRP A 99 -1.86 -9.82 8.06
CA TRP A 99 -2.73 -9.70 6.89
C TRP A 99 -3.97 -10.60 6.92
N PRO A 100 -3.89 -11.88 7.30
CA PRO A 100 -5.09 -12.70 7.52
C PRO A 100 -6.03 -12.14 8.60
N ILE A 101 -5.48 -11.57 9.68
CA ILE A 101 -6.28 -10.93 10.73
C ILE A 101 -6.98 -9.69 10.15
N TRP A 102 -6.21 -8.78 9.53
CA TRP A 102 -6.72 -7.55 8.91
C TRP A 102 -7.80 -7.83 7.85
N ALA A 103 -7.63 -8.87 7.03
CA ALA A 103 -8.57 -9.20 5.97
C ALA A 103 -9.96 -9.56 6.52
N ARG A 104 -10.01 -10.13 7.74
CA ARG A 104 -11.23 -10.58 8.43
C ARG A 104 -11.85 -9.51 9.33
N LEU A 105 -11.17 -8.39 9.59
CA LEU A 105 -11.75 -7.25 10.29
C LEU A 105 -12.75 -6.53 9.38
N ASP A 106 -13.89 -6.09 9.90
CA ASP A 106 -14.89 -5.36 9.10
C ASP A 106 -14.30 -4.10 8.40
N PRO A 107 -14.40 -3.96 7.07
CA PRO A 107 -13.93 -2.77 6.36
C PRO A 107 -14.81 -1.52 6.57
N GLY A 108 -16.05 -1.65 7.04
CA GLY A 108 -17.04 -0.56 7.10
C GLY A 108 -17.29 0.07 8.48
N GLY A 109 -16.84 -0.53 9.58
CA GLY A 109 -17.24 -0.15 10.93
C GLY A 109 -16.22 0.66 11.75
N VAL A 110 -16.73 1.63 12.50
CA VAL A 110 -16.04 2.25 13.65
C VAL A 110 -16.15 1.31 14.83
N ARG A 111 -15.03 1.05 15.50
CA ARG A 111 -15.00 0.16 16.65
C ARG A 111 -14.37 0.84 17.83
N ASN A 112 -14.96 0.68 18.99
CA ASN A 112 -14.26 1.03 20.21
C ASN A 112 -13.17 0.01 20.52
N GLU A 113 -12.33 0.33 21.49
CA GLU A 113 -11.24 -0.54 21.93
C GLU A 113 -11.71 -1.97 22.24
N GLN A 114 -12.83 -2.12 22.96
CA GLN A 114 -13.35 -3.42 23.36
C GLN A 114 -13.78 -4.26 22.16
N ALA A 115 -14.54 -3.68 21.23
CA ALA A 115 -15.05 -4.37 20.04
C ALA A 115 -13.92 -4.89 19.16
N ILE A 116 -12.92 -4.04 18.86
CA ILE A 116 -11.78 -4.47 18.04
C ILE A 116 -10.91 -5.50 18.77
N SER A 117 -10.79 -5.42 20.10
CA SER A 117 -10.10 -6.45 20.88
C SER A 117 -10.80 -7.80 20.77
N SER A 118 -12.13 -7.81 20.92
CA SER A 118 -12.93 -9.02 20.80
C SER A 118 -12.79 -9.66 19.42
N GLU A 119 -12.89 -8.89 18.33
CA GLU A 119 -12.67 -9.42 16.99
C GLU A 119 -11.29 -10.03 16.81
N ILE A 120 -10.23 -9.34 17.23
CA ILE A 120 -8.87 -9.87 17.14
C ILE A 120 -8.71 -11.15 17.96
N HIS A 121 -9.33 -11.19 19.14
CA HIS A 121 -9.32 -12.35 20.03
C HIS A 121 -10.03 -13.57 19.46
N GLU A 122 -11.08 -13.40 18.64
CA GLU A 122 -11.70 -14.52 17.91
C GLU A 122 -10.80 -15.07 16.80
N LEU A 123 -9.89 -14.23 16.30
CA LEU A 123 -8.93 -14.58 15.26
C LEU A 123 -7.60 -15.12 15.81
N CYS A 124 -7.45 -15.27 17.13
CA CYS A 124 -6.22 -15.69 17.78
C CYS A 124 -6.49 -16.78 18.83
N THR A 125 -5.55 -17.71 19.00
CA THR A 125 -5.60 -18.69 20.11
C THR A 125 -4.94 -18.17 21.40
N PHE A 126 -4.39 -16.95 21.36
CA PHE A 126 -3.77 -16.26 22.48
C PHE A 126 -4.40 -14.88 22.68
N ARG A 127 -4.19 -14.28 23.86
CA ARG A 127 -4.80 -13.01 24.26
C ARG A 127 -3.76 -11.88 24.28
N ASP A 128 -3.51 -11.28 23.11
CA ASP A 128 -2.71 -10.06 22.97
C ASP A 128 -3.25 -9.15 21.85
N ALA A 129 -4.54 -8.77 21.94
CA ALA A 129 -5.10 -7.81 21.01
C ALA A 129 -4.44 -6.42 21.10
N ALA A 130 -3.90 -6.04 22.27
CA ALA A 130 -3.21 -4.76 22.44
C ALA A 130 -1.94 -4.67 21.59
N GLY A 131 -1.10 -5.70 21.60
CA GLY A 131 0.08 -5.81 20.74
C GLY A 131 -0.27 -5.80 19.26
N ILE A 132 -1.28 -6.58 18.86
CA ILE A 132 -1.77 -6.63 17.47
C ILE A 132 -2.21 -5.26 16.99
N ARG A 133 -3.08 -4.57 17.74
CA ARG A 133 -3.58 -3.25 17.36
C ARG A 133 -2.46 -2.23 17.27
N ARG A 134 -1.52 -2.24 18.23
CA ARG A 134 -0.38 -1.32 18.23
C ARG A 134 0.45 -1.49 16.96
N GLU A 135 0.74 -2.72 16.57
CA GLU A 135 1.54 -2.99 15.38
C GLU A 135 0.77 -2.69 14.10
N MET A 136 -0.52 -3.03 14.02
CA MET A 136 -1.39 -2.67 12.90
C MET A 136 -1.55 -1.15 12.74
N VAL A 137 -1.65 -0.38 13.83
CA VAL A 137 -1.65 1.10 13.77
C VAL A 137 -0.30 1.62 13.30
N GLY A 138 0.80 1.09 13.83
CA GLY A 138 2.16 1.48 13.41
C GLY A 138 2.43 1.20 11.93
N GLU A 139 1.85 0.14 11.38
CA GLU A 139 1.94 -0.20 9.96
C GLU A 139 0.86 0.45 9.09
N GLY A 140 0.00 1.30 9.65
CA GLY A 140 -1.08 1.97 8.91
C GLY A 140 -2.16 1.03 8.37
N MET A 141 -2.34 -0.15 8.99
CA MET A 141 -3.43 -1.09 8.69
C MET A 141 -4.72 -0.73 9.42
N LEU A 142 -4.58 -0.06 10.58
CA LEU A 142 -5.66 0.52 11.37
C LEU A 142 -5.35 2.01 11.61
N THR A 143 -6.40 2.82 11.74
CA THR A 143 -6.31 4.14 12.37
C THR A 143 -6.95 4.09 13.76
N ARG A 144 -6.51 4.99 14.64
CA ARG A 144 -7.16 5.24 15.92
C ARG A 144 -7.26 6.72 16.22
N THR A 145 -8.28 7.13 16.98
CA THR A 145 -8.34 8.48 17.55
C THR A 145 -7.25 8.68 18.61
N ARG A 146 -6.93 9.93 18.93
CA ARG A 146 -5.84 10.27 19.86
C ARG A 146 -6.10 9.77 21.29
N ASP A 147 -7.37 9.77 21.69
CA ASP A 147 -7.89 9.23 22.94
C ASP A 147 -8.05 7.69 22.90
N GLY A 148 -7.86 7.05 21.74
CA GLY A 148 -7.95 5.60 21.57
C GLY A 148 -9.38 5.04 21.58
N SER A 149 -10.39 5.92 21.59
CA SER A 149 -11.80 5.54 21.69
C SER A 149 -12.35 4.91 20.41
N GLU A 150 -11.80 5.25 19.24
CA GLU A 150 -12.22 4.70 17.96
C GLU A 150 -11.05 4.08 17.21
N TYR A 151 -11.34 2.93 16.57
CA TYR A 151 -10.48 2.22 15.64
C TYR A 151 -11.22 2.03 14.32
N ARG A 152 -10.49 2.16 13.21
CA ARG A 152 -11.01 1.91 11.85
C ARG A 152 -10.01 1.12 11.04
N ARG A 153 -10.49 0.17 10.23
CA ARG A 153 -9.67 -0.54 9.26
C ARG A 153 -9.32 0.40 8.10
N VAL A 154 -8.05 0.46 7.72
CA VAL A 154 -7.62 1.15 6.51
C VAL A 154 -7.71 0.18 5.34
N ASN A 155 -8.47 0.54 4.32
CA ASN A 155 -8.53 -0.24 3.08
C ASN A 155 -7.21 -0.10 2.32
N ARG A 156 -6.48 -1.21 2.20
CA ARG A 156 -5.18 -1.31 1.54
C ARG A 156 -5.23 -2.43 0.53
N LYS A 157 -4.50 -2.28 -0.57
CA LYS A 157 -4.22 -3.38 -1.50
C LYS A 157 -3.04 -4.19 -0.93
N PRO A 158 -3.23 -5.43 -0.46
CA PRO A 158 -2.11 -6.27 -0.03
C PRO A 158 -1.25 -6.63 -1.24
N ASP A 159 0.05 -6.81 -1.06
CA ASP A 159 0.96 -7.31 -2.12
C ASP A 159 0.71 -8.80 -2.44
N ALA A 160 1.37 -9.33 -3.48
CA ALA A 160 1.20 -10.70 -3.94
C ALA A 160 1.47 -11.75 -2.86
N THR A 161 2.51 -11.53 -2.03
CA THR A 161 2.88 -12.44 -0.93
C THR A 161 1.82 -12.42 0.16
N GLN A 162 1.32 -11.23 0.51
CA GLN A 162 0.28 -11.03 1.51
C GLN A 162 -1.06 -11.62 1.04
N ARG A 163 -1.46 -11.40 -0.21
CA ARG A 163 -2.66 -12.01 -0.81
C ARG A 163 -2.55 -13.53 -0.87
N ALA A 164 -1.38 -14.07 -1.21
CA ALA A 164 -1.15 -15.51 -1.19
C ALA A 164 -1.32 -16.11 0.20
N LEU A 165 -0.84 -15.43 1.25
CA LEU A 165 -1.08 -15.84 2.63
C LEU A 165 -2.56 -15.75 3.02
N ILE A 166 -3.23 -14.63 2.70
CA ILE A 166 -4.67 -14.46 2.98
C ILE A 166 -5.46 -15.63 2.38
N ARG A 167 -5.25 -15.97 1.11
CA ARG A 167 -5.93 -17.10 0.44
C ARG A 167 -5.63 -18.46 1.07
N MET A 168 -4.46 -18.62 1.68
CA MET A 168 -4.05 -19.89 2.29
C MET A 168 -4.63 -20.08 3.70
N VAL A 169 -4.86 -18.98 4.43
CA VAL A 169 -5.21 -19.01 5.86
C VAL A 169 -6.68 -18.69 6.09
N VAL A 170 -7.26 -17.81 5.28
CA VAL A 170 -8.66 -17.41 5.42
C VAL A 170 -9.55 -18.42 4.67
N PRO A 171 -10.39 -19.20 5.37
CA PRO A 171 -11.38 -20.08 4.76
C PRO A 171 -12.39 -19.35 3.88
#